data_AF-A0A921LNW0-F1
#
_entry.id   AF-A0A921LNW0-F1
#
_cell.length_a   1.000
_cell.length_b   1.000
_cell.length_c   1.000
_cell.angle_alpha   90.00
_cell.angle_beta   90.00
_cell.angle_gamma   90.00
#
_symmetry.space_group_name_H-M   'P 1'
#
loop_
_entity.id
_entity.type
_entity.pdbx_description
1 polymer ?
#
loop_
_entity_poly.entity_id
_entity_poly.type
_entity_poly.pdbx_seq_one_letter_code
_entity_poly.pdbx_strand_id
1 'polypeptide(L)'
;MKRKRNIYDADDAAKSKRLHFSPEERAAHAERKAEILGEKLEKAKADLPKKRRPRINREFDAMTGKVRHSLSFEDEVKPRSRKNPVTQAGLKAGRSVDLAAHSKIRQVEKENVGTEAAHKTEFTAENLATNAIRKGYHSIKDAPYRRV
;
A
#
# COMPACT_ATOMS: atom_id res chain seq x y z
N MET A 1 1.48 -8.98 14.70
CA MET A 1 1.79 -9.79 13.50
C MET A 1 2.94 -10.72 13.84
N LYS A 2 2.74 -12.05 13.81
CA LYS A 2 3.84 -13.01 14.03
C LYS A 2 4.69 -13.04 12.76
N ARG A 3 5.93 -12.53 12.79
CA ARG A 3 6.88 -12.71 11.68
C ARG A 3 7.15 -14.21 11.55
N LYS A 4 6.90 -14.79 10.36
CA LYS A 4 7.32 -16.17 10.09
C LYS A 4 8.86 -16.17 10.10
N ARG A 5 9.44 -16.92 11.03
CA ARG A 5 10.89 -17.10 11.14
C ARG A 5 11.36 -17.98 9.99
N ASN A 6 12.31 -17.49 9.20
CA ASN A 6 12.90 -18.25 8.10
C ASN A 6 14.15 -18.91 8.63
N ILE A 7 14.07 -20.21 8.90
CA ILE A 7 15.17 -21.06 9.42
C ILE A 7 16.43 -21.03 8.53
N TYR A 8 16.34 -20.43 7.35
CA TYR A 8 17.40 -20.36 6.33
C TYR A 8 18.02 -18.98 6.18
N ASP A 9 17.49 -17.95 6.86
CA ASP A 9 18.20 -16.67 6.96
C ASP A 9 19.46 -16.90 7.82
N ALA A 10 20.59 -16.35 7.41
CA ALA A 10 21.88 -16.56 8.07
C ALA A 10 21.82 -16.28 9.59
N ASP A 11 20.99 -15.31 9.99
CA ASP A 11 20.78 -14.91 11.39
C ASP A 11 19.86 -15.85 12.20
N ASP A 12 18.96 -16.61 11.55
CA ASP A 12 17.99 -17.49 12.21
C ASP A 12 18.57 -18.91 12.41
N ALA A 13 19.51 -19.34 11.57
CA ALA A 13 20.21 -20.63 11.69
C ALA A 13 21.10 -20.72 12.95
N ALA A 14 21.73 -19.61 13.36
CA ALA A 14 22.46 -19.51 14.62
C ALA A 14 21.53 -19.61 15.86
N LYS A 15 20.23 -19.33 15.69
CA LYS A 15 19.20 -19.42 16.73
C LYS A 15 18.46 -20.77 16.72
N SER A 16 18.46 -21.52 15.63
CA SER A 16 17.73 -22.79 15.53
C SER A 16 18.48 -23.96 16.18
N LYS A 17 18.17 -24.26 17.44
CA LYS A 17 18.76 -25.36 18.23
C LYS A 17 18.47 -26.80 17.72
N ARG A 18 17.72 -26.98 16.62
CA ARG A 18 17.11 -28.28 16.26
C ARG A 18 17.51 -28.85 14.89
N LEU A 19 18.10 -28.06 13.99
CA LEU A 19 18.47 -28.49 12.64
C LEU A 19 19.83 -27.88 12.28
N HIS A 20 20.80 -28.73 11.99
CA HIS A 20 22.14 -28.33 11.53
C HIS A 20 22.24 -28.65 10.04
N PHE A 21 22.26 -27.61 9.20
CA PHE A 21 22.52 -27.73 7.77
C PHE A 21 23.94 -27.28 7.47
N SER A 22 24.63 -27.98 6.57
CA SER A 22 25.94 -27.53 6.08
C SER A 22 25.82 -26.18 5.38
N PRO A 23 26.90 -25.39 5.29
CA PRO A 23 26.90 -24.14 4.53
C PRO A 23 26.48 -24.32 3.06
N GLU A 24 26.92 -25.41 2.43
CA GLU A 24 26.62 -25.73 1.02
C GLU A 24 25.14 -26.05 0.80
N GLU A 25 24.53 -26.86 1.66
CA GLU A 25 23.10 -27.18 1.60
C GLU A 25 22.24 -25.93 1.81
N ARG A 26 22.69 -24.99 2.66
CA ARG A 26 22.00 -23.71 2.86
C ARG A 26 22.08 -22.82 1.62
N ALA A 27 23.26 -22.73 0.99
CA ALA A 27 23.44 -21.97 -0.23
C ALA A 27 22.56 -22.52 -1.37
N ALA A 28 22.62 -23.83 -1.62
CA ALA A 28 21.80 -24.48 -2.66
C ALA A 28 20.29 -24.30 -2.40
N HIS A 29 19.85 -24.34 -1.15
CA HIS A 29 18.45 -24.11 -0.82
C HIS A 29 18.05 -22.62 -0.92
N ALA A 30 18.94 -21.69 -0.60
CA ALA A 30 18.72 -20.26 -0.79
C ALA A 30 18.59 -19.91 -2.28
N GLU A 31 19.43 -20.50 -3.14
CA GLU A 31 19.36 -20.38 -4.60
C GLU A 31 18.02 -20.86 -5.14
N ARG A 32 17.61 -22.10 -4.80
CA ARG A 32 16.28 -22.64 -5.17
C ARG A 32 15.13 -21.74 -4.72
N LYS A 33 15.23 -21.16 -3.53
CA LYS A 33 14.23 -20.20 -3.05
C LYS A 33 14.23 -18.91 -3.84
N ALA A 34 15.41 -18.38 -4.20
CA ALA A 34 15.54 -17.19 -5.01
C ALA A 34 14.93 -17.40 -6.40
N GLU A 35 15.16 -18.56 -7.01
CA GLU A 35 14.54 -18.95 -8.29
C GLU A 35 13.01 -18.96 -8.20
N ILE A 36 12.45 -19.69 -7.23
CA ILE A 36 11.00 -19.76 -7.01
C ILE A 36 10.39 -18.37 -6.74
N LEU A 37 11.10 -17.53 -5.97
CA LEU A 37 10.66 -16.17 -5.70
C LEU A 37 10.75 -15.28 -6.95
N GLY A 38 11.77 -15.48 -7.78
CA GLY A 38 11.93 -14.82 -9.07
C GLY A 38 10.79 -15.16 -10.02
N GLU A 39 10.46 -16.45 -10.16
CA GLU A 39 9.32 -16.90 -10.96
C GLU A 39 7.99 -16.31 -10.47
N LYS A 40 7.76 -16.33 -9.15
CA LYS A 40 6.56 -15.72 -8.55
C LYS A 40 6.51 -14.22 -8.78
N LEU A 41 7.65 -13.54 -8.76
CA LEU A 41 7.76 -12.11 -8.99
C LEU A 41 7.44 -11.77 -10.45
N GLU A 42 8.00 -12.50 -11.41
CA GLU A 42 7.70 -12.30 -12.83
C GLU A 42 6.24 -12.60 -13.16
N LYS A 43 5.67 -13.68 -12.59
CA LYS A 43 4.24 -13.97 -12.69
C LYS A 43 3.39 -12.84 -12.12
N ALA A 44 3.70 -12.36 -10.92
CA ALA A 44 2.98 -11.26 -10.30
C ALA A 44 3.07 -9.96 -11.12
N LYS A 45 4.22 -9.65 -11.73
CA LYS A 45 4.38 -8.50 -12.63
C LYS A 45 3.50 -8.62 -13.89
N ALA A 46 3.41 -9.82 -14.46
CA ALA A 46 2.60 -10.07 -15.66
C ALA A 46 1.10 -9.92 -15.38
N ASP A 47 0.65 -10.37 -14.20
CA ASP A 47 -0.75 -10.37 -13.80
C ASP A 47 -1.25 -8.98 -13.34
N LEU A 48 -0.37 -7.99 -13.13
CA LEU A 48 -0.75 -6.64 -12.69
C LEU A 48 -1.82 -6.00 -13.61
N PRO A 49 -2.83 -5.33 -13.04
CA PRO A 49 -3.90 -4.72 -13.83
C PRO A 49 -3.35 -3.57 -14.68
N LYS A 50 -3.55 -3.66 -16.00
CA LYS A 50 -3.14 -2.64 -16.98
C LYS A 50 -4.30 -1.72 -17.34
N LYS A 51 -3.99 -0.50 -17.78
CA LYS A 51 -4.94 0.45 -18.36
C LYS A 51 -4.36 0.99 -19.66
N ARG A 52 -5.20 1.11 -20.70
CA ARG A 52 -4.83 1.78 -21.94
C ARG A 52 -4.82 3.29 -21.74
N ARG A 53 -3.72 3.95 -22.11
CA ARG A 53 -3.60 5.40 -22.05
C ARG A 53 -3.15 5.98 -23.38
N PRO A 54 -3.78 7.07 -23.83
CA PRO A 54 -3.29 7.81 -24.97
C PRO A 54 -1.98 8.53 -24.61
N ARG A 55 -0.98 8.42 -25.49
CA ARG A 55 0.24 9.23 -25.48
C ARG A 55 0.38 9.98 -26.78
N ILE A 56 0.77 11.25 -26.66
CA ILE A 56 1.05 12.11 -27.79
C ILE A 56 2.56 12.03 -28.04
N ASN A 57 2.93 11.38 -29.13
CA ASN A 57 4.30 11.35 -29.61
C ASN A 57 4.53 12.57 -30.51
N ARG A 58 5.75 13.10 -30.46
CA ARG A 58 6.15 14.28 -31.21
C ARG A 58 7.32 13.90 -32.09
N GLU A 59 7.08 13.82 -33.38
CA GLU A 59 8.05 13.41 -34.39
C GLU A 59 8.44 14.62 -35.24
N PHE A 60 9.73 14.86 -35.41
CA PHE A 60 10.22 15.95 -36.24
C PHE A 60 10.50 15.42 -37.64
N ASP A 61 9.84 16.01 -38.63
CA ASP A 61 10.05 15.66 -40.04
C ASP A 61 11.14 16.56 -40.62
N ALA A 62 12.36 16.01 -40.73
CA ALA A 62 13.53 16.72 -41.21
C ALA A 62 13.42 17.19 -42.68
N MET A 63 12.58 16.53 -43.49
CA MET A 63 12.36 16.94 -44.88
C MET A 63 11.45 18.17 -45.00
N THR A 64 10.41 18.26 -44.15
CA THR A 64 9.45 19.38 -44.22
C THR A 64 9.71 20.47 -43.17
N GLY A 65 10.64 20.24 -42.25
CA GLY A 65 10.97 21.15 -41.14
C GLY A 65 9.84 21.31 -40.12
N LYS A 66 8.79 20.47 -40.19
CA LYS A 66 7.59 20.56 -39.36
C LYS A 66 7.56 19.47 -38.30
N VAL A 67 6.98 19.80 -37.16
CA VAL A 67 6.69 18.83 -36.10
C VAL A 67 5.34 18.16 -36.39
N ARG A 68 5.32 16.83 -36.40
CA ARG A 68 4.12 16.01 -36.47
C ARG A 68 3.78 15.47 -35.08
N HIS A 69 2.50 15.44 -34.76
CA HIS A 69 2.00 14.82 -33.54
C HIS A 69 1.27 13.52 -33.91
N SER A 70 1.69 12.39 -33.34
CA SER A 70 1.04 11.10 -33.52
C SER A 70 0.44 10.65 -32.17
N LEU A 71 -0.78 10.12 -32.19
CA LEU A 71 -1.45 9.59 -31.01
C LEU A 71 -1.25 8.07 -30.95
N SER A 72 -0.64 7.57 -29.89
CA SER A 72 -0.49 6.14 -29.62
C SER A 72 -1.26 5.74 -28.37
N PHE A 73 -1.71 4.49 -28.28
CA PHE A 73 -2.30 3.94 -27.07
C PHE A 73 -1.35 2.91 -26.49
N GLU A 74 -0.83 3.19 -25.29
CA GLU A 74 0.07 2.30 -24.59
C GLU A 74 -0.62 1.68 -23.36
N ASP A 75 -0.27 0.42 -23.08
CA ASP A 75 -0.71 -0.28 -21.88
C ASP A 75 0.20 0.10 -20.70
N GLU A 76 -0.29 0.94 -19.80
CA GLU A 76 0.41 1.28 -18.56
C GLU A 76 -0.16 0.45 -17.40
N VAL A 77 0.72 -0.01 -16.49
CA VAL A 77 0.27 -0.61 -15.23
C VAL A 77 -0.56 0.40 -14.45
N LYS A 78 -1.75 0.00 -14.01
CA LYS A 78 -2.61 0.83 -13.17
C LYS A 78 -1.83 1.11 -11.87
N PRO A 79 -1.64 2.38 -11.48
CA PRO A 79 -1.00 2.70 -10.21
C PRO A 79 -1.97 2.44 -9.06
N ARG A 80 -1.50 1.73 -8.02
CA ARG A 80 -2.33 1.36 -6.87
C ARG A 80 -2.80 2.56 -6.04
N SER A 81 -1.98 3.61 -5.96
CA SER A 81 -2.29 4.88 -5.31
C SER A 81 -1.03 5.75 -5.30
N ARG A 82 -1.02 6.88 -6.01
CA ARG A 82 -0.12 8.01 -5.66
C ARG A 82 -0.99 9.06 -4.99
N LYS A 83 -0.94 9.13 -3.66
CA LYS A 83 -1.52 10.27 -2.95
C LYS A 83 -0.59 11.45 -3.17
N ASN A 84 -1.08 12.53 -3.77
CA ASN A 84 -0.31 13.74 -3.98
C ASN A 84 0.20 14.26 -2.61
N PRO A 85 1.48 14.60 -2.43
CA PRO A 85 2.02 15.12 -1.17
C PRO A 85 1.20 16.30 -0.60
N VAL A 86 0.65 17.17 -1.45
CA VAL A 86 -0.21 18.28 -1.03
C VAL A 86 -1.51 17.77 -0.42
N THR A 87 -2.17 16.81 -1.08
CA THR A 87 -3.40 16.20 -0.54
C THR A 87 -3.14 15.47 0.78
N GLN A 88 -1.95 14.88 0.95
CA GLN A 88 -1.54 14.24 2.20
C GLN A 88 -1.30 15.25 3.30
N ALA A 89 -0.65 16.38 2.98
CA ALA A 89 -0.44 17.47 3.92
C ALA A 89 -1.77 18.05 4.40
N GLY A 90 -2.70 18.35 3.48
CA GLY A 90 -4.04 18.82 3.82
C GLY A 90 -4.81 17.84 4.70
N LEU A 91 -4.78 16.54 4.37
CA LEU A 91 -5.41 15.50 5.20
C LEU A 91 -4.79 15.40 6.61
N LYS A 92 -3.48 15.58 6.74
CA LYS A 92 -2.80 15.59 8.05
C LYS A 92 -3.18 16.81 8.87
N ALA A 93 -3.22 17.99 8.25
CA ALA A 93 -3.62 19.23 8.90
C ALA A 93 -5.07 19.18 9.40
N GLY A 94 -6.01 18.70 8.57
CA GLY A 94 -7.40 18.49 8.99
C GLY A 94 -7.51 17.57 10.20
N ARG A 95 -6.83 16.40 10.15
CA ARG A 95 -6.81 15.45 11.28
C ARG A 95 -6.27 16.04 12.58
N SER A 96 -5.28 16.93 12.53
CA SER A 96 -4.78 17.57 13.75
C SER A 96 -5.79 18.53 14.36
N VAL A 97 -6.54 19.26 13.54
CA VAL A 97 -7.62 20.15 14.01
C VAL A 97 -8.74 19.32 14.62
N ASP A 98 -9.17 18.27 13.92
CA ASP A 98 -10.20 17.36 14.43
C ASP A 98 -9.78 16.79 15.78
N LEU A 99 -8.56 16.25 15.90
CA LEU A 99 -8.05 15.66 17.14
C LEU A 99 -7.97 16.69 18.28
N ALA A 100 -7.57 17.94 17.98
CA ALA A 100 -7.53 19.01 18.97
C ALA A 100 -8.94 19.34 19.49
N ALA A 101 -9.93 19.45 18.60
CA ALA A 101 -11.33 19.65 19.00
C ALA A 101 -11.84 18.51 19.88
N HIS A 102 -11.63 17.26 19.48
CA HIS A 102 -12.03 16.08 20.27
C HIS A 102 -11.31 16.02 21.64
N SER A 103 -10.04 16.42 21.69
CA SER A 103 -9.28 16.48 22.94
C SER A 103 -9.82 17.54 23.90
N LYS A 104 -10.29 18.67 23.36
CA LYS A 104 -10.85 19.76 24.17
C LYS A 104 -12.23 19.39 24.72
N ILE A 105 -13.06 18.74 23.93
CA ILE A 105 -14.36 18.23 24.34
C ILE A 105 -14.20 17.23 25.49
N ARG A 106 -13.28 16.26 25.36
CA ARG A 106 -12.96 15.31 26.43
C ARG A 106 -12.50 15.96 27.74
N GLN A 107 -11.83 17.11 27.67
CA GLN A 107 -11.38 17.81 28.88
C GLN A 107 -12.57 18.35 29.67
N VAL A 108 -13.57 18.91 28.98
CA VAL A 108 -14.77 19.49 29.59
C VAL A 108 -15.68 18.39 30.16
N GLU A 109 -15.79 17.25 29.47
CA GLU A 109 -16.67 16.16 29.90
C GLU A 109 -16.13 15.34 31.06
N LYS A 110 -14.82 15.38 31.32
CA LYS A 110 -14.22 14.64 32.45
C LYS A 110 -14.81 15.08 33.81
N GLU A 111 -15.37 16.29 33.87
CA GLU A 111 -16.03 16.82 35.06
C GLU A 111 -17.49 16.34 35.19
N ASN A 112 -18.05 15.68 34.17
CA ASN A 112 -19.43 15.16 34.16
C ASN A 112 -19.52 13.74 33.56
N VAL A 113 -19.76 12.77 34.44
CA VAL A 113 -19.80 11.33 34.13
C VAL A 113 -20.88 10.96 33.11
N GLY A 114 -22.02 11.67 33.08
CA GLY A 114 -23.11 11.43 32.13
C GLY A 114 -22.74 11.83 30.70
N THR A 115 -22.12 13.01 30.55
CA THR A 115 -21.63 13.48 29.24
C THR A 115 -20.44 12.68 28.75
N GLU A 116 -19.55 12.25 29.66
CA GLU A 116 -18.40 11.41 29.30
C GLU A 116 -18.85 10.05 28.74
N ALA A 117 -19.90 9.45 29.31
CA ALA A 117 -20.47 8.20 28.82
C ALA A 117 -21.09 8.36 27.42
N ALA A 118 -21.91 9.40 27.21
CA ALA A 118 -22.53 9.70 25.92
C ALA A 118 -21.46 9.92 24.82
N HIS A 119 -20.50 10.80 25.04
CA HIS A 119 -19.47 11.09 24.03
C HIS A 119 -18.51 9.91 23.79
N LYS A 120 -18.22 9.06 24.78
CA LYS A 120 -17.50 7.80 24.52
C LYS A 120 -18.26 6.92 23.52
N THR A 121 -19.58 6.80 23.66
CA THR A 121 -20.38 6.02 22.71
C THR A 121 -20.41 6.66 21.33
N GLU A 122 -20.58 7.98 21.22
CA GLU A 122 -20.52 8.72 19.97
C GLU A 122 -19.15 8.55 19.29
N PHE A 123 -18.06 8.79 20.01
CA PHE A 123 -16.70 8.61 19.52
C PHE A 123 -16.44 7.19 19.02
N THR A 124 -16.95 6.17 19.72
CA THR A 124 -16.83 4.78 19.24
C THR A 124 -17.64 4.54 17.97
N ALA A 125 -18.87 5.06 17.90
CA ALA A 125 -19.73 4.93 16.72
C ALA A 125 -19.12 5.61 15.49
N GLU A 126 -18.61 6.83 15.65
CA GLU A 126 -17.92 7.59 14.59
C GLU A 126 -16.68 6.87 14.07
N ASN A 127 -15.85 6.34 14.99
CA ASN A 127 -14.67 5.58 14.61
C ASN A 127 -15.05 4.30 13.86
N LEU A 128 -16.09 3.59 14.28
CA LEU A 128 -16.58 2.39 13.59
C LEU A 128 -17.09 2.74 12.19
N ALA A 129 -17.92 3.77 12.05
CA ALA A 129 -18.45 4.23 10.77
C ALA A 129 -17.32 4.66 9.82
N THR A 130 -16.40 5.49 10.31
CA THR A 130 -15.23 5.97 9.54
C THR A 130 -14.35 4.80 9.08
N ASN A 131 -14.11 3.82 9.96
CA ASN A 131 -13.34 2.63 9.61
C ASN A 131 -14.06 1.76 8.58
N ALA A 132 -15.38 1.60 8.66
CA ALA A 132 -16.17 0.85 7.70
C ALA A 132 -16.11 1.50 6.31
N ILE A 133 -16.34 2.81 6.21
CA ILE A 133 -16.25 3.58 4.96
C ILE A 133 -14.85 3.44 4.35
N ARG A 134 -13.80 3.63 5.17
CA ARG A 134 -12.41 3.49 4.72
C ARG A 134 -12.11 2.08 4.19
N LYS A 135 -12.57 1.04 4.89
CA LYS A 135 -12.41 -0.36 4.44
C LYS A 135 -13.14 -0.60 3.12
N GLY A 136 -14.37 -0.15 2.98
CA GLY A 136 -15.16 -0.28 1.75
C GLY A 136 -14.47 0.41 0.57
N TYR A 137 -14.04 1.65 0.76
CA TYR A 137 -13.30 2.42 -0.25
C TYR A 137 -12.01 1.71 -0.70
N HIS A 138 -11.21 1.22 0.24
CA HIS A 138 -9.99 0.50 -0.08
C HIS A 138 -10.29 -0.85 -0.74
N SER A 139 -11.35 -1.55 -0.35
CA SER A 139 -11.74 -2.83 -0.96
C SER A 139 -12.07 -2.67 -2.45
N ILE A 140 -12.83 -1.63 -2.81
CA ILE A 140 -13.19 -1.33 -4.21
C ILE A 140 -11.96 -0.93 -5.01
N LYS A 141 -11.09 -0.07 -4.45
CA LYS A 141 -9.87 0.37 -5.13
C LYS A 141 -8.84 -0.74 -5.33
N ASP A 142 -8.71 -1.64 -4.36
CA ASP A 142 -7.78 -2.76 -4.40
C ASP A 142 -8.35 -3.98 -5.13
N ALA A 143 -9.66 -4.04 -5.40
CA ALA A 143 -10.30 -5.14 -6.15
C ALA A 143 -9.53 -5.58 -7.42
N PRO A 144 -9.06 -4.68 -8.31
CA PRO A 144 -8.30 -5.09 -9.48
C PRO A 144 -6.93 -5.73 -9.16
N TYR A 145 -6.35 -5.46 -7.98
CA TYR A 145 -5.07 -6.03 -7.54
C TYR A 145 -5.21 -7.26 -6.64
N ARG A 146 -6.43 -7.57 -6.15
CA ARG A 146 -6.68 -8.75 -5.30
C ARG A 146 -6.88 -10.05 -6.08
N ARG A 147 -7.15 -9.95 -7.38
CA ARG A 147 -7.36 -11.10 -8.27
C ARG A 147 -6.05 -11.65 -8.86
N VAL A 148 -4.96 -10.99 -8.51
CA VAL A 148 -3.57 -11.25 -8.91
C VAL A 148 -2.84 -11.78 -7.69
#